data_AF-A0A6G9YNH0-F1
#
_entry.id   AF-A0A6G9YNH0-F1
#
_cell.length_a   1.000
_cell.length_b   1.000
_cell.length_c   1.000
_cell.angle_alpha   90.00
_cell.angle_beta   90.00
_cell.angle_gamma   90.00
#
_symmetry.space_group_name_H-M   'P 1'
#
loop_
_entity.id
_entity.type
_entity.pdbx_description
1 polymer ?
#
loop_
_entity_poly.entity_id
_entity_poly.type
_entity_poly.pdbx_seq_one_letter_code
_entity_poly.pdbx_strand_id
1 'polypeptide(L)'
;MPNTIVDRSVPLRDRLRAALPVAMKARDRNATKALRSALGAIDNAEAVDAVDVRAGAIEASAVGLGAQEVRRRDLTETDIESIVRAEIADRHSTADEYDALGRPEHAGDLRAEAAALEALL
;
A
#
# COMPACT_ATOMS: atom_id res chain seq x y z
N MET A 1 -15.50 -15.91 15.51
CA MET A 1 -14.72 -14.69 15.25
C MET A 1 -15.67 -13.65 14.68
N PRO A 2 -15.71 -12.40 15.16
CA PRO A 2 -16.52 -11.39 14.49
C PRO A 2 -15.95 -11.17 13.10
N ASN A 3 -16.77 -11.47 12.09
CA ASN A 3 -16.51 -11.17 10.70
C ASN A 3 -16.50 -9.63 10.58
N THR A 4 -15.32 -9.01 10.64
CA THR A 4 -15.21 -7.55 10.49
C THR A 4 -15.59 -7.23 9.06
N ILE A 5 -16.85 -6.83 8.85
CA ILE A 5 -17.30 -6.32 7.57
C ILE A 5 -16.51 -5.04 7.32
N VAL A 6 -15.61 -5.08 6.34
CA VAL A 6 -14.90 -3.88 5.92
C VAL A 6 -15.86 -2.97 5.17
N ASP A 7 -16.02 -1.76 5.68
CA ASP A 7 -16.83 -0.73 5.05
C ASP A 7 -16.08 -0.15 3.84
N ARG A 8 -16.43 -0.64 2.64
CA ARG A 8 -15.85 -0.18 1.37
C ARG A 8 -16.27 1.22 0.96
N SER A 9 -17.18 1.88 1.70
CA SER A 9 -17.45 3.31 1.50
C SER A 9 -16.33 4.20 2.06
N VAL A 10 -15.50 3.66 2.96
CA VAL A 10 -14.32 4.33 3.51
C VAL A 10 -13.13 4.10 2.56
N PRO A 11 -12.39 5.17 2.19
CA PRO A 11 -11.19 5.06 1.35
C PRO A 11 -10.19 4.04 1.91
N LEU A 12 -9.56 3.25 1.03
CA LEU A 12 -8.65 2.17 1.40
C LEU A 12 -7.50 2.65 2.27
N ARG A 13 -6.96 3.84 2.00
CA ARG A 13 -5.90 4.44 2.82
C ARG A 13 -6.34 4.66 4.27
N ASP A 14 -7.58 5.08 4.48
CA ASP A 14 -8.12 5.32 5.81
C ASP A 14 -8.43 4.01 6.52
N ARG A 15 -8.90 2.98 5.80
CA ARG A 15 -9.03 1.61 6.32
C ARG A 15 -7.69 1.05 6.79
N LEU A 16 -6.63 1.17 5.98
CA LEU A 16 -5.26 0.76 6.33
C LEU A 16 -4.75 1.50 7.58
N ARG A 17 -4.91 2.82 7.63
CA ARG A 17 -4.53 3.65 8.78
C ARG A 17 -5.28 3.28 10.05
N ALA A 18 -6.58 2.99 9.95
CA ALA A 18 -7.40 2.58 11.08
C ALA A 18 -7.07 1.17 11.58
N ALA A 19 -6.68 0.26 10.68
CA ALA A 19 -6.31 -1.11 11.03
C ALA A 19 -4.97 -1.19 11.77
N LEU A 20 -4.00 -0.31 11.47
CA LEU A 20 -2.67 -0.34 12.07
C LEU A 20 -2.65 -0.28 13.61
N PRO A 21 -3.29 0.68 14.29
CA PRO A 21 -3.32 0.71 15.75
C PRO A 21 -4.07 -0.51 16.35
N VAL A 22 -5.05 -1.07 15.64
CA VAL A 22 -5.76 -2.29 16.06
C VAL A 22 -4.81 -3.49 16.04
N ALA A 23 -4.08 -3.69 14.95
CA ALA A 23 -3.07 -4.75 14.82
C ALA A 23 -1.97 -4.63 15.89
N MET A 24 -1.48 -3.41 16.13
CA MET A 24 -0.49 -3.13 17.18
C MET A 24 -1.00 -3.49 18.58
N LYS A 25 -2.25 -3.13 18.89
CA LYS A 25 -2.89 -3.45 20.18
C LYS A 25 -3.11 -4.96 20.36
N ALA A 26 -3.46 -5.65 19.29
CA ALA A 26 -3.59 -7.11 19.26
C ALA A 26 -2.23 -7.84 19.30
N ARG A 27 -1.11 -7.10 19.19
CA ARG A 27 0.26 -7.63 19.04
C ARG A 27 0.42 -8.53 17.81
N ASP A 28 -0.40 -8.29 16.79
CA ASP A 28 -0.29 -8.98 15.51
C ASP A 28 0.88 -8.38 14.72
N ARG A 29 2.03 -9.04 14.78
CA ARG A 29 3.28 -8.57 14.16
C ARG A 29 3.19 -8.61 12.64
N ASN A 30 2.55 -9.64 12.07
CA ASN A 30 2.46 -9.83 10.63
C ASN A 30 1.54 -8.76 10.04
N ALA A 31 0.34 -8.57 10.60
CA ALA A 31 -0.54 -7.48 10.17
C ALA A 31 0.13 -6.11 10.33
N THR A 32 0.81 -5.85 11.47
CA THR A 32 1.50 -4.58 11.69
C THR A 32 2.59 -4.31 10.64
N LYS A 33 3.38 -5.33 10.27
CA LYS A 33 4.43 -5.22 9.25
C LYS A 33 3.82 -4.95 7.88
N ALA A 34 2.81 -5.72 7.50
CA ALA A 34 2.12 -5.59 6.21
C ALA A 34 1.49 -4.19 6.05
N LEU A 35 0.78 -3.71 7.06
CA LEU A 35 0.11 -2.41 7.04
C LEU A 35 1.09 -1.24 6.93
N ARG A 36 2.23 -1.28 7.64
CA ARG A 36 3.26 -0.24 7.50
C ARG A 36 3.93 -0.27 6.13
N SER A 37 4.21 -1.46 5.60
CA SER A 37 4.76 -1.63 4.24
C SER A 37 3.83 -0.99 3.21
N ALA A 38 2.55 -1.37 3.22
CA ALA A 38 1.56 -0.85 2.28
C ALA A 38 1.39 0.67 2.38
N LEU A 39 1.29 1.23 3.59
CA LEU A 39 1.21 2.68 3.79
C LEU A 39 2.47 3.39 3.27
N GLY A 40 3.66 2.84 3.51
CA GLY A 40 4.91 3.38 2.98
C GLY A 40 4.99 3.30 1.45
N ALA A 41 4.51 2.21 0.84
CA ALA A 41 4.45 2.07 -0.61
C ALA A 41 3.54 3.13 -1.26
N ILE A 42 2.39 3.41 -0.64
CA ILE A 42 1.46 4.48 -1.06
C ILE A 42 2.15 5.84 -0.95
N ASP A 43 2.77 6.14 0.20
CA ASP A 43 3.48 7.40 0.43
C ASP A 43 4.64 7.60 -0.58
N ASN A 44 5.34 6.51 -0.93
CA ASN A 44 6.41 6.52 -1.91
C ASN A 44 5.90 6.76 -3.34
N ALA A 45 4.78 6.12 -3.73
CA ALA A 45 4.17 6.32 -5.04
C ALA A 45 3.73 7.77 -5.23
N GLU A 46 3.11 8.38 -4.21
CA GLU A 46 2.77 9.82 -4.22
C GLU A 46 4.01 10.71 -4.39
N ALA A 47 5.15 10.32 -3.80
CA ALA A 47 6.39 11.06 -3.91
C ALA A 47 7.02 10.95 -5.31
N VAL A 48 7.01 9.76 -5.92
CA VAL A 48 7.55 9.52 -7.27
C VAL A 48 6.74 10.28 -8.32
N ASP A 49 5.41 10.18 -8.29
CA ASP A 49 4.54 10.91 -9.22
C ASP A 49 4.79 12.42 -9.16
N ALA A 50 5.01 12.96 -7.96
CA ALA A 50 5.31 14.38 -7.78
C ALA A 50 6.68 14.79 -8.36
N VAL A 51 7.66 13.88 -8.45
CA VAL A 51 8.97 14.13 -9.07
C VAL A 51 8.85 14.08 -10.60
N ASP A 52 8.15 13.10 -11.15
CA ASP A 52 7.98 12.95 -12.60
C ASP A 52 7.25 14.14 -13.22
N VAL A 53 6.20 14.65 -12.55
CA VAL A 53 5.51 15.89 -12.98
C VAL A 53 6.47 17.08 -13.03
N ARG A 54 7.38 17.21 -12.04
CA ARG A 54 8.36 18.30 -12.04
C ARG A 54 9.38 18.13 -13.15
N ALA A 55 9.92 16.93 -13.35
CA ALA A 55 10.90 16.66 -14.41
C ALA A 55 10.34 17.00 -15.80
N GLY A 56 9.11 16.58 -16.10
CA GLY A 56 8.42 16.91 -17.36
C GLY A 56 8.13 18.41 -17.52
N ALA A 57 7.81 19.11 -16.42
CA ALA A 57 7.58 20.56 -16.46
C ALA A 57 8.86 21.38 -16.71
N ILE A 58 10.03 20.91 -16.24
CA ILE A 58 11.32 21.58 -16.48
C ILE A 58 11.76 21.45 -17.93
N GLU A 59 11.52 20.33 -18.60
CA GLU A 59 11.83 20.17 -20.03
C GLU A 59 10.87 20.95 -20.96
N ALA A 60 9.68 21.31 -20.46
CA ALA A 60 8.64 21.98 -21.25
C ALA A 60 8.52 23.51 -21.07
N SER A 61 9.37 24.15 -20.26
CA SER A 61 9.12 25.55 -19.87
C SER A 61 9.80 26.60 -20.76
N ALA A 62 9.09 26.98 -21.83
CA ALA A 62 9.09 28.35 -22.35
C ALA A 62 7.74 29.02 -22.04
N VAL A 63 7.78 30.02 -21.15
CA VAL A 63 6.77 31.08 -20.89
C VAL A 63 5.46 30.65 -20.24
N GLY A 64 5.19 31.22 -19.05
CA GLY A 64 3.80 31.41 -18.59
C GLY A 64 3.62 31.39 -17.07
N LEU A 65 3.59 32.56 -16.46
CA LEU A 65 3.23 32.76 -15.05
C LEU A 65 1.83 32.22 -14.76
N GLY A 66 1.72 31.34 -13.76
CA GLY A 66 0.44 30.90 -13.21
C GLY A 66 0.67 30.04 -11.98
N ALA A 67 0.61 30.65 -10.80
CA ALA A 67 0.63 29.99 -9.49
C ALA A 67 -0.68 29.19 -9.21
N GLN A 68 -1.14 28.43 -10.21
CA GLN A 68 -2.38 27.68 -10.27
C GLN A 68 -2.09 26.36 -10.99
N GLU A 69 -2.65 25.25 -10.51
CA GLU A 69 -2.69 23.96 -11.24
C GLU A 69 -1.46 23.02 -11.17
N VAL A 70 -0.67 23.01 -10.08
CA VAL A 70 0.05 21.78 -9.70
C VAL A 70 -0.41 21.37 -8.30
N ARG A 71 -1.71 21.09 -8.18
CA ARG A 71 -2.13 20.15 -7.14
C ARG A 71 -1.41 18.84 -7.49
N ARG A 72 -0.59 18.35 -6.56
CA ARG A 72 -0.13 16.95 -6.60
C ARG A 72 -1.36 16.12 -6.94
N ARG A 73 -1.30 15.32 -8.00
CA ARG A 73 -2.41 14.45 -8.33
C ARG A 73 -2.42 13.39 -7.24
N ASP A 74 -3.26 13.56 -6.22
CA ASP A 74 -3.42 12.57 -5.15
C ASP A 74 -3.76 11.23 -5.81
N LEU A 75 -3.13 10.14 -5.37
CA LEU A 75 -3.41 8.80 -5.89
C LEU A 75 -4.91 8.54 -5.84
N THR A 76 -5.47 8.06 -6.95
CA THR A 76 -6.88 7.66 -6.96
C THR A 76 -7.08 6.42 -6.10
N GLU A 77 -8.32 6.15 -5.68
CA GLU A 77 -8.64 4.91 -4.94
C GLU A 77 -8.20 3.66 -5.71
N THR A 78 -8.30 3.68 -7.05
CA THR A 78 -7.84 2.59 -7.92
C THR A 78 -6.32 2.44 -7.91
N ASP A 79 -5.57 3.55 -7.90
CA ASP A 79 -4.10 3.50 -7.81
C ASP A 79 -3.67 2.90 -6.46
N ILE A 80 -4.31 3.31 -5.37
CA ILE A 80 -4.07 2.78 -4.02
C ILE A 80 -4.41 1.28 -3.98
N GLU A 81 -5.54 0.86 -4.54
CA GLU A 81 -5.91 -0.56 -4.63
C GLU A 81 -4.85 -1.35 -5.43
N SER A 82 -4.38 -0.81 -6.55
CA SER A 82 -3.35 -1.46 -7.38
C SER A 82 -2.05 -1.65 -6.60
N ILE A 83 -1.62 -0.64 -5.84
CA ILE A 83 -0.42 -0.74 -4.98
C ILE A 83 -0.60 -1.83 -3.92
N VAL A 84 -1.75 -1.86 -3.23
CA VAL A 84 -2.02 -2.86 -2.19
C VAL A 84 -2.09 -4.27 -2.78
N ARG A 85 -2.67 -4.44 -3.97
CA ARG A 85 -2.69 -5.73 -4.68
C ARG A 85 -1.29 -6.19 -5.10
N ALA A 86 -0.43 -5.27 -5.54
CA ALA A 86 0.97 -5.59 -5.84
C ALA A 86 1.71 -6.06 -4.58
N GLU A 87 1.54 -5.38 -3.44
CA GLU A 87 2.11 -5.78 -2.14
C GLU A 87 1.62 -7.16 -1.66
N ILE A 88 0.38 -7.53 -1.95
CA ILE A 88 -0.18 -8.87 -1.67
C ILE A 88 0.46 -9.93 -2.58
N ALA A 89 0.54 -9.64 -3.88
CA ALA A 89 1.10 -10.56 -4.86
C ALA A 89 2.59 -10.85 -4.58
N ASP A 90 3.37 -9.83 -4.22
CA ASP A 90 4.78 -9.96 -3.86
C ASP A 90 4.99 -10.88 -2.65
N ARG A 91 4.13 -10.74 -1.62
CA ARG A 91 4.16 -11.61 -0.44
C ARG A 91 3.84 -13.06 -0.77
N HIS A 92 2.83 -13.31 -1.61
CA HIS A 92 2.51 -14.67 -2.05
C HIS A 92 3.66 -15.28 -2.87
N SER A 93 4.20 -14.53 -3.84
CA SER A 93 5.34 -14.99 -4.65
C SER A 93 6.54 -15.34 -3.77
N THR A 94 6.88 -14.46 -2.83
CA THR A 94 8.00 -14.69 -1.90
C THR A 94 7.72 -15.87 -0.96
N ALA A 95 6.46 -16.07 -0.53
CA ALA A 95 6.09 -17.22 0.28
C ALA A 95 6.29 -18.54 -0.48
N ASP A 96 5.92 -18.58 -1.76
CA ASP A 96 6.10 -19.76 -2.61
C ASP A 96 7.59 -20.07 -2.83
N GLU A 97 8.43 -19.03 -2.96
CA GLU A 97 9.89 -19.18 -2.99
C GLU A 97 10.43 -19.78 -1.69
N TYR A 98 9.97 -19.30 -0.53
CA TYR A 98 10.40 -19.85 0.77
C TYR A 98 9.95 -21.31 0.96
N ASP A 99 8.77 -21.69 0.50
CA ASP A 99 8.31 -23.07 0.52
C ASP A 99 9.18 -23.97 -0.37
N ALA A 100 9.51 -23.51 -1.59
CA ALA A 100 10.40 -24.23 -2.48
C ALA A 100 11.80 -24.46 -1.88
N LEU A 101 12.23 -23.56 -0.98
CA LEU A 101 13.49 -23.65 -0.24
C LEU A 101 13.38 -24.41 1.10
N GLY A 102 12.22 -25.00 1.40
CA GLY A 102 12.00 -25.78 2.63
C GLY A 102 11.92 -24.92 3.89
N ARG A 103 11.44 -23.67 3.78
CA ARG A 103 11.30 -22.71 4.90
C ARG A 103 9.83 -22.33 5.15
N PRO A 104 8.97 -23.30 5.55
CA PRO A 104 7.52 -23.10 5.61
C PRO A 104 7.07 -22.09 6.67
N GLU A 105 7.86 -21.87 7.73
CA GLU A 105 7.53 -20.83 8.72
C GLU A 105 7.57 -19.43 8.11
N HIS A 106 8.58 -19.14 7.28
CA HIS A 106 8.70 -17.83 6.63
C HIS A 106 7.59 -17.63 5.58
N ALA A 107 7.24 -18.70 4.86
CA ALA A 107 6.12 -18.70 3.93
C ALA A 107 4.79 -18.47 4.67
N GLY A 108 4.60 -19.09 5.84
CA GLY A 108 3.43 -18.89 6.70
C GLY A 108 3.30 -17.43 7.18
N ASP A 109 4.40 -16.82 7.60
CA ASP A 109 4.41 -15.41 8.00
C ASP A 109 4.01 -14.48 6.84
N LEU A 110 4.57 -14.67 5.66
CA LEU A 110 4.25 -13.87 4.47
C LEU A 110 2.80 -14.04 4.02
N ARG A 111 2.25 -15.25 4.08
CA ARG A 111 0.83 -15.49 3.80
C ARG A 111 -0.09 -14.85 4.84
N ALA A 112 0.30 -14.84 6.10
CA ALA A 112 -0.44 -14.11 7.15
C ALA A 112 -0.38 -12.60 6.92
N GLU A 113 0.76 -12.06 6.46
CA GLU A 113 0.86 -10.66 6.04
C GLU A 113 -0.07 -10.34 4.86
N ALA A 114 -0.09 -11.19 3.83
CA ALA A 114 -0.96 -11.02 2.66
C ALA A 114 -2.45 -11.06 3.06
N ALA A 115 -2.85 -12.04 3.87
CA ALA A 115 -4.22 -12.18 4.36
C ALA A 115 -4.68 -10.94 5.17
N ALA A 116 -3.78 -10.31 5.93
CA ALA A 116 -4.10 -9.09 6.66
C ALA A 116 -4.41 -7.90 5.73
N LEU A 117 -3.76 -7.81 4.58
CA LEU A 117 -4.03 -6.78 3.56
C LEU A 117 -5.30 -7.12 2.74
N GLU A 118 -5.47 -8.38 2.34
CA GLU A 118 -6.66 -8.86 1.62
C GLU A 118 -7.94 -8.61 2.40
N ALA A 119 -7.89 -8.77 3.72
CA ALA A 119 -9.03 -8.50 4.60
C ALA A 119 -9.51 -7.04 4.52
N LEU A 120 -8.67 -6.12 4.04
CA LEU A 120 -8.98 -4.69 3.93
C LEU A 120 -9.36 -4.24 2.53
N LEU A 121 -9.43 -5.12 1.53
CA LEU A 121 -9.92 -4.82 0.18
C LEU A 121 -11.45 -4.97 0.10
#